data_AF-A0A9D4W3X9-F1
#
_entry.id   AF-A0A9D4W3X9-F1
#
_cell.length_a   1.000
_cell.length_b   1.000
_cell.length_c   1.000
_cell.angle_alpha   90.00
_cell.angle_beta   90.00
_cell.angle_gamma   90.00
#
_symmetry.space_group_name_H-M   'P 1'
#
loop_
_entity.id
_entity.type
_entity.pdbx_description
1 polymer ?
#
loop_
_entity_poly.entity_id
_entity_poly.type
_entity_poly.pdbx_seq_one_letter_code
_entity_poly.pdbx_strand_id
1 'polypeptide(L)'
;MEGKTRAEFEVFEWFKIHVLDSKLETGIEHQELCSLLSLGGKVKDSHISLLINAGVITRQLIDPNMYWIAIPNIGSLLKGLVQGRKEIISLLSRRQYKEMMLAVLEKKRLRMSPLDMRFHLRDLIGSGHLRSDQTPAGIIIRVSKD
;
A
#
# COMPACT_ATOMS: atom_id res chain seq x y z
N MET A 1 -28.27 2.56 -21.13
CA MET A 1 -27.69 1.65 -20.11
C MET A 1 -26.64 2.33 -19.22
N GLU A 2 -26.20 3.56 -19.51
CA GLU A 2 -25.11 4.24 -18.77
C GLU A 2 -25.49 4.81 -17.40
N GLY A 3 -26.78 5.08 -17.14
CA GLY A 3 -27.23 5.71 -15.88
C GLY A 3 -27.28 4.78 -14.67
N LYS A 4 -27.45 3.46 -14.88
CA LYS A 4 -27.59 2.47 -13.78
C LYS A 4 -26.23 2.18 -13.13
N THR A 5 -25.19 2.15 -13.96
CA THR A 5 -23.81 1.89 -13.58
C THR A 5 -23.27 2.99 -12.66
N ARG A 6 -23.57 4.26 -12.95
CA ARG A 6 -23.00 5.40 -12.19
C ARG A 6 -23.48 5.44 -10.73
N ALA A 7 -24.77 5.18 -10.49
CA ALA A 7 -25.35 5.17 -9.15
C ALA A 7 -24.84 4.01 -8.29
N GLU A 8 -24.52 2.85 -8.90
CA GLU A 8 -24.00 1.69 -8.17
C GLU A 8 -22.55 1.90 -7.70
N PHE A 9 -21.76 2.73 -8.41
CA PHE A 9 -20.38 3.05 -8.02
C PHE A 9 -20.27 4.15 -6.97
N GLU A 10 -21.35 4.87 -6.63
CA GLU A 10 -21.34 5.91 -5.58
C GLU A 10 -20.98 5.33 -4.20
N VAL A 11 -21.28 4.04 -3.97
CA VAL A 11 -20.91 3.34 -2.73
C VAL A 11 -19.40 3.39 -2.45
N PHE A 12 -18.54 3.44 -3.46
CA PHE A 12 -17.09 3.51 -3.24
C PHE A 12 -16.67 4.87 -2.67
N GLU A 13 -17.31 5.95 -3.12
CA GLU A 13 -17.08 7.27 -2.54
C GLU A 13 -17.65 7.35 -1.12
N TRP A 14 -18.85 6.79 -0.87
CA TRP A 14 -19.39 6.70 0.49
C TRP A 14 -18.49 5.89 1.41
N PHE A 15 -17.97 4.76 0.95
CA PHE A 15 -17.04 3.93 1.71
C PHE A 15 -15.77 4.70 2.05
N LYS A 16 -15.18 5.41 1.09
CA LYS A 16 -13.99 6.22 1.31
C LYS A 16 -14.24 7.34 2.32
N ILE A 17 -15.28 8.15 2.12
CA ILE A 17 -15.53 9.37 2.92
C ILE A 17 -16.12 9.06 4.29
N HIS A 18 -17.01 8.07 4.38
CA HIS A 18 -17.75 7.82 5.62
C HIS A 18 -17.21 6.64 6.42
N VAL A 19 -16.65 5.63 5.77
CA VAL A 19 -16.11 4.44 6.47
C VAL A 19 -14.63 4.62 6.78
N LEU A 20 -13.78 4.89 5.78
CA LEU A 20 -12.33 4.98 6.00
C LEU A 20 -11.91 6.19 6.83
N ASP A 21 -12.56 7.35 6.65
CA ASP A 21 -12.21 8.55 7.42
C ASP A 21 -12.71 8.48 8.87
N SER A 22 -13.76 7.70 9.14
CA SER A 22 -14.37 7.58 10.48
C SER A 22 -13.79 6.41 11.29
N LYS A 23 -13.31 5.35 10.62
CA LYS A 23 -12.86 4.12 11.28
C LYS A 23 -11.38 3.82 10.98
N LEU A 24 -10.56 3.88 12.02
CA LEU A 24 -9.12 3.55 11.97
C LEU A 24 -8.82 2.07 12.29
N GLU A 25 -9.84 1.27 12.63
CA GLU A 25 -9.68 -0.15 12.91
C GLU A 25 -9.64 -0.98 11.63
N THR A 26 -9.10 -2.19 11.73
CA THR A 26 -8.97 -3.11 10.58
C THR A 26 -10.27 -3.82 10.22
N GLY A 27 -11.28 -3.79 11.08
CA GLY A 27 -12.56 -4.47 10.87
C GLY A 27 -13.77 -3.61 11.21
N ILE A 28 -14.94 -3.99 10.68
CA ILE A 28 -16.21 -3.27 10.85
C ILE A 28 -17.38 -4.24 10.93
N GLU A 29 -18.30 -4.00 11.86
CA GLU A 29 -19.54 -4.77 11.98
C GLU A 29 -20.52 -4.38 10.85
N HIS A 30 -21.36 -5.33 10.43
CA HIS A 30 -22.34 -5.12 9.37
C HIS A 30 -23.28 -3.95 9.66
N GLN A 31 -23.81 -3.85 10.89
CA GLN A 31 -24.72 -2.77 11.24
C GLN A 31 -24.03 -1.40 11.20
N GLU A 32 -22.80 -1.32 11.69
CA GLU A 32 -21.98 -0.11 11.66
C GLU A 32 -21.62 0.30 10.23
N LEU A 33 -21.21 -0.66 9.39
CA LEU A 33 -20.93 -0.43 7.97
C LEU A 33 -22.14 0.14 7.25
N CYS A 34 -23.32 -0.48 7.44
CA CYS A 34 -24.56 0.01 6.86
C CYS A 34 -24.94 1.40 7.38
N SER A 35 -24.73 1.68 8.66
CA SER A 35 -24.95 2.99 9.27
C SER A 35 -24.08 4.07 8.62
N LEU A 36 -22.78 3.82 8.49
CA LEU A 36 -21.84 4.79 7.88
C LEU A 36 -22.12 5.00 6.38
N LEU A 37 -22.40 3.93 5.63
CA LEU A 37 -22.77 4.04 4.22
C LEU A 37 -24.09 4.80 4.03
N SER A 38 -25.00 4.74 5.01
CA SER A 38 -26.29 5.44 4.93
C SER A 38 -26.19 6.96 4.97
N LEU A 39 -25.05 7.50 5.43
CA LEU A 39 -24.75 8.94 5.38
C LEU A 39 -24.65 9.45 3.93
N GLY A 40 -24.23 8.59 3.00
CA GLY A 40 -24.13 8.92 1.58
C GLY A 40 -25.42 8.69 0.77
N GLY A 41 -26.31 7.81 1.25
CA GLY A 41 -27.57 7.50 0.56
C GLY A 41 -28.22 6.19 1.00
N LYS A 42 -29.23 5.72 0.26
CA LYS A 42 -29.96 4.49 0.60
C LYS A 42 -29.09 3.25 0.35
N VAL A 43 -28.69 2.58 1.43
CA VAL A 43 -27.92 1.32 1.38
C VAL A 43 -28.80 0.15 0.93
N LYS A 44 -28.22 -0.75 0.12
CA LYS A 44 -28.82 -1.98 -0.38
C LYS A 44 -27.79 -3.10 -0.25
N ASP A 45 -28.23 -4.35 -0.14
CA ASP A 45 -27.33 -5.50 -0.06
C ASP A 45 -26.39 -5.62 -1.28
N SER A 46 -26.85 -5.19 -2.46
CA SER A 46 -26.04 -5.12 -3.68
C SER A 46 -24.80 -4.23 -3.54
N HIS A 47 -24.87 -3.19 -2.71
CA HIS A 47 -23.73 -2.30 -2.43
C HIS A 47 -22.67 -3.04 -1.60
N ILE A 48 -23.09 -3.82 -0.60
CA ILE A 48 -22.16 -4.63 0.20
C ILE A 48 -21.52 -5.71 -0.67
N SER A 49 -22.30 -6.39 -1.51
CA SER A 49 -21.76 -7.34 -2.48
C SER A 49 -20.75 -6.69 -3.43
N LEU A 50 -20.98 -5.45 -3.87
CA LEU A 50 -20.06 -4.72 -4.74
C LEU A 50 -18.72 -4.41 -4.04
N LEU A 51 -18.76 -3.98 -2.78
CA LEU A 51 -17.55 -3.74 -1.97
C LEU A 51 -16.75 -5.02 -1.73
N ILE A 52 -17.43 -6.15 -1.47
CA ILE A 52 -16.79 -7.46 -1.33
C ILE A 52 -16.14 -7.89 -2.66
N ASN A 53 -16.89 -7.80 -3.77
CA ASN A 53 -16.41 -8.21 -5.09
C ASN A 53 -15.23 -7.34 -5.58
N ALA A 54 -15.19 -6.07 -5.19
CA ALA A 54 -14.05 -5.19 -5.45
C ALA A 54 -12.84 -5.48 -4.56
N GLY A 55 -12.99 -6.30 -3.52
CA GLY A 55 -11.91 -6.67 -2.60
C GLY A 55 -11.50 -5.55 -1.65
N VAL A 56 -12.35 -4.54 -1.42
CA VAL A 56 -12.10 -3.47 -0.44
C VAL A 56 -12.58 -3.86 0.96
N ILE A 57 -13.45 -4.86 1.06
CA ILE A 57 -13.81 -5.54 2.31
C ILE A 57 -13.85 -7.05 2.12
N THR A 58 -13.57 -7.82 3.18
CA THR A 58 -13.65 -9.29 3.19
C THR A 58 -14.45 -9.74 4.41
N ARG A 59 -15.37 -10.69 4.25
CA ARG A 59 -16.12 -11.23 5.39
C ARG A 59 -15.20 -12.04 6.32
N GLN A 60 -15.32 -11.85 7.63
CA GLN A 60 -14.57 -12.66 8.58
C GLN A 60 -15.11 -14.11 8.61
N LEU A 61 -14.21 -15.08 8.82
CA LEU A 61 -14.57 -16.50 8.87
C LEU A 61 -15.22 -16.92 10.19
N ILE A 62 -14.89 -16.22 11.28
CA ILE A 62 -15.34 -16.55 12.64
C ILE A 62 -16.69 -15.88 12.93
N ASP A 63 -16.82 -14.60 12.60
CA ASP A 63 -18.05 -13.84 12.79
C ASP A 63 -18.62 -13.38 11.43
N PRO A 64 -19.76 -13.92 10.98
CA PRO A 64 -20.38 -13.53 9.72
C PRO A 64 -20.92 -12.09 9.73
N ASN A 65 -21.06 -11.46 10.89
CA ASN A 65 -21.48 -10.06 11.00
C ASN A 65 -20.30 -9.09 10.95
N MET A 66 -19.07 -9.58 10.83
CA MET A 66 -17.87 -8.74 10.79
C MET A 66 -17.17 -8.81 9.43
N TYR A 67 -16.64 -7.67 9.00
CA TYR A 67 -15.86 -7.50 7.78
C TYR A 67 -14.48 -6.96 8.11
N TRP A 68 -13.46 -7.47 7.44
CA TRP A 68 -12.13 -6.87 7.38
C TRP A 68 -12.08 -5.83 6.27
N ILE A 69 -11.50 -4.66 6.55
CA ILE A 69 -11.14 -3.70 5.52
C ILE A 69 -9.89 -4.24 4.81
N ALA A 70 -9.96 -4.35 3.49
CA ALA A 70 -8.95 -4.98 2.66
C ALA A 70 -8.40 -4.01 1.62
N ILE A 71 -7.12 -4.18 1.27
CA ILE A 71 -6.48 -3.45 0.18
C ILE A 71 -6.45 -4.36 -1.05
N PRO A 72 -7.16 -4.03 -2.13
CA PRO A 72 -7.14 -4.83 -3.35
C PRO A 72 -5.72 -4.99 -3.88
N ASN A 73 -5.39 -6.20 -4.33
CA ASN A 73 -4.09 -6.51 -4.95
C ASN A 73 -2.85 -6.22 -4.06
N ILE A 74 -3.02 -6.17 -2.73
CA ILE A 74 -1.92 -5.88 -1.78
C ILE A 74 -0.74 -6.86 -1.93
N GLY A 75 -1.01 -8.11 -2.30
CA GLY A 75 0.04 -9.12 -2.50
C GLY A 75 1.05 -8.73 -3.59
N SER A 76 0.61 -8.10 -4.68
CA SER A 76 1.49 -7.62 -5.74
C SER A 76 2.38 -6.48 -5.24
N LEU A 77 1.82 -5.55 -4.46
CA LEU A 77 2.57 -4.47 -3.83
C LEU A 77 3.60 -4.99 -2.83
N LEU A 78 3.21 -5.92 -1.94
CA LEU A 78 4.11 -6.56 -0.97
C LEU A 78 5.24 -7.32 -1.65
N LYS A 79 4.94 -8.05 -2.73
CA LYS A 79 5.96 -8.72 -3.54
C LYS A 79 6.93 -7.70 -4.14
N GLY A 80 6.43 -6.62 -4.72
CA GLY A 80 7.24 -5.54 -5.27
C GLY A 80 8.08 -4.81 -4.22
N LEU A 81 7.57 -4.68 -2.99
CA LEU A 81 8.32 -4.15 -1.84
C LEU A 81 9.53 -5.02 -1.53
N VAL A 82 9.30 -6.31 -1.29
CA VAL A 82 10.35 -7.28 -0.97
C VAL A 82 11.38 -7.38 -2.09
N GLN A 83 10.93 -7.38 -3.36
CA GLN A 83 11.84 -7.49 -4.50
C GLN A 83 12.64 -6.21 -4.74
N GLY A 84 12.05 -5.02 -4.57
CA GLY A 84 12.77 -3.75 -4.67
C GLY A 84 13.88 -3.62 -3.63
N ARG A 85 13.61 -4.01 -2.37
CA ARG A 85 14.64 -4.09 -1.32
C ARG A 85 15.81 -4.97 -1.73
N LYS A 86 15.52 -6.20 -2.20
CA LYS A 86 16.54 -7.16 -2.68
C LYS A 86 17.32 -6.62 -3.87
N GLU A 87 16.67 -5.93 -4.80
CA GLU A 87 17.32 -5.33 -5.97
C GLU A 87 18.35 -4.27 -5.56
N ILE A 88 18.02 -3.36 -4.63
CA ILE A 88 18.95 -2.34 -4.13
C ILE A 88 20.11 -2.96 -3.37
N ILE A 89 19.83 -3.87 -2.43
CA ILE A 89 20.87 -4.54 -1.64
C ILE A 89 21.81 -5.32 -2.57
N SER A 90 21.28 -6.03 -3.57
CA SER A 90 22.10 -6.75 -4.56
C SER A 90 22.92 -5.79 -5.43
N LEU A 91 22.33 -4.66 -5.86
CA LEU A 91 23.03 -3.65 -6.66
C LEU A 91 24.24 -3.08 -5.92
N LEU A 92 24.08 -2.74 -4.64
CA LEU A 92 25.15 -2.20 -3.81
C LEU A 92 26.17 -3.27 -3.45
N SER A 93 25.73 -4.47 -3.04
CA SER A 93 26.62 -5.55 -2.58
C SER A 93 27.61 -6.04 -3.63
N ARG A 94 27.32 -5.83 -4.92
CA ARG A 94 28.24 -6.15 -6.03
C ARG A 94 29.39 -5.14 -6.20
N ARG A 95 29.33 -3.99 -5.52
CA ARG A 95 30.38 -2.97 -5.56
C ARG A 95 31.45 -3.29 -4.52
N GLN A 96 32.71 -2.97 -4.83
CA GLN A 96 33.85 -3.19 -3.93
C GLN A 96 33.61 -2.65 -2.52
N TYR A 97 33.08 -1.44 -2.40
CA TYR A 97 32.82 -0.77 -1.12
C TYR A 97 31.37 -0.89 -0.64
N LYS A 98 30.54 -1.68 -1.34
CA LYS A 98 29.11 -1.85 -1.05
C LYS A 98 28.33 -0.52 -0.93
N GLU A 99 28.71 0.46 -1.73
CA GLU A 99 28.17 1.82 -1.69
C GLU A 99 27.98 2.43 -3.09
N MET A 100 27.18 3.49 -3.15
CA MET A 100 26.98 4.29 -4.35
C MET A 100 26.50 5.71 -3.99
N MET A 101 26.88 6.70 -4.80
CA MET A 101 26.35 8.07 -4.69
C MET A 101 24.82 8.08 -4.82
N LEU A 102 24.13 8.80 -3.92
CA LEU A 102 22.68 8.95 -3.94
C LEU A 102 22.18 9.48 -5.29
N ALA A 103 22.82 10.51 -5.83
CA ALA A 103 22.47 11.11 -7.12
C ALA A 103 22.56 10.13 -8.32
N VAL A 104 23.37 9.07 -8.20
CA VAL A 104 23.47 8.01 -9.21
C VAL A 104 22.39 6.96 -9.00
N LEU A 105 22.10 6.60 -7.74
CA LEU A 105 21.03 5.68 -7.40
C LEU A 105 19.66 6.21 -7.83
N GLU A 106 19.35 7.48 -7.54
CA GLU A 106 18.04 8.07 -7.87
C GLU A 106 17.73 8.09 -9.37
N LYS A 107 18.77 8.09 -10.23
CA LYS A 107 18.61 8.03 -11.68
C LYS A 107 18.33 6.62 -12.19
N LYS A 108 18.49 5.59 -11.35
CA LYS A 108 18.21 4.19 -11.73
C LYS A 108 16.75 3.86 -11.48
N ARG A 109 16.15 3.20 -12.47
CA ARG A 109 14.81 2.62 -12.35
C ARG A 109 14.91 1.22 -11.75
N LEU A 110 14.10 0.95 -10.74
CA LEU A 110 13.91 -0.41 -10.23
C LEU A 110 13.08 -1.22 -11.22
N ARG A 111 13.46 -2.48 -11.43
CA ARG A 111 12.79 -3.37 -12.38
C ARG A 111 11.73 -4.23 -11.70
N MET A 112 11.95 -4.54 -10.42
CA MET A 112 11.16 -5.54 -9.70
C MET A 112 10.17 -4.92 -8.71
N SER A 113 10.01 -3.59 -8.71
CA SER A 113 9.12 -2.90 -7.79
C SER A 113 8.23 -1.88 -8.49
N PRO A 114 6.95 -1.75 -8.10
CA PRO A 114 6.10 -0.66 -8.56
C PRO A 114 6.42 0.68 -7.87
N LEU A 115 7.19 0.66 -6.77
CA LEU A 115 7.58 1.86 -6.03
C LEU A 115 8.93 2.38 -6.50
N ASP A 116 9.14 3.70 -6.35
CA ASP A 116 10.34 4.37 -6.86
C ASP A 116 11.59 4.11 -5.99
N MET A 117 12.76 4.44 -6.55
CA MET A 117 14.04 4.27 -5.85
C MET A 117 14.03 4.97 -4.48
N ARG A 118 13.46 6.18 -4.40
CA ARG A 118 13.44 6.99 -3.18
C ARG A 118 12.65 6.34 -2.06
N PHE A 119 11.51 5.72 -2.37
CA PHE A 119 10.74 4.96 -1.40
C PHE A 119 11.61 3.87 -0.75
N HIS A 120 12.24 3.02 -1.56
CA HIS A 120 13.03 1.90 -1.04
C HIS A 120 14.29 2.34 -0.30
N LEU A 121 14.94 3.42 -0.74
CA LEU A 121 16.08 3.96 -0.01
C LEU A 121 15.67 4.43 1.39
N ARG A 122 14.57 5.17 1.52
CA ARG A 122 14.07 5.61 2.83
C ARG A 122 13.66 4.44 3.72
N ASP A 123 12.98 3.46 3.14
CA ASP A 123 12.54 2.26 3.84
C ASP A 123 13.71 1.40 4.34
N LEU A 124 14.74 1.21 3.50
CA LEU A 124 15.95 0.48 3.89
C LEU A 124 16.84 1.24 4.87
N ILE A 125 16.89 2.58 4.80
CA ILE A 125 17.59 3.41 5.79
C ILE A 125 16.84 3.36 7.13
N GLY A 126 15.51 3.54 7.11
CA GLY A 126 14.68 3.51 8.31
C GLY A 126 14.69 2.15 9.02
N SER A 127 14.87 1.05 8.27
CA SER A 127 15.04 -0.29 8.84
C SER A 127 16.49 -0.67 9.17
N GLY A 128 17.45 0.24 8.98
CA GLY A 128 18.86 0.04 9.34
C GLY A 128 19.69 -0.79 8.36
N HIS A 129 19.12 -1.30 7.26
CA HIS A 129 19.84 -2.10 6.26
C HIS A 129 20.80 -1.26 5.40
N LEU A 130 20.49 0.02 5.22
CA LEU A 130 21.34 0.99 4.55
C LEU A 130 21.65 2.15 5.48
N ARG A 131 22.78 2.82 5.23
CA ARG A 131 23.11 4.10 5.86
C ARG A 131 23.50 5.13 4.82
N SER A 132 23.25 6.39 5.14
CA SER A 132 23.69 7.54 4.36
C SER A 132 24.87 8.21 5.04
N ASP A 133 26.01 8.30 4.34
CA ASP A 133 27.19 9.00 4.83
C ASP A 133 27.43 10.25 3.97
N GLN A 134 27.73 11.39 4.60
CA GLN A 134 28.07 12.63 3.88
C GLN A 134 29.53 12.60 3.46
N THR A 135 29.81 12.92 2.20
CA THR A 135 31.18 13.09 1.67
C THR A 135 31.34 14.47 1.01
N PRO A 136 32.57 14.94 0.76
CA PRO A 136 32.80 16.19 0.03
C PRO A 136 32.17 16.21 -1.38
N ALA A 137 32.06 15.04 -2.02
CA ALA A 137 31.46 14.90 -3.35
C ALA A 137 29.91 14.77 -3.30
N GLY A 138 29.32 14.64 -2.11
CA GLY A 138 27.89 14.46 -1.89
C GLY A 138 27.55 13.25 -1.02
N ILE A 139 26.28 12.87 -1.00
CA ILE A 139 25.78 11.78 -0.14
C ILE A 139 26.06 10.43 -0.80
N ILE A 140 26.66 9.50 -0.04
CA ILE A 140 26.76 8.09 -0.40
C ILE A 140 25.74 7.26 0.39
N ILE A 141 25.20 6.24 -0.27
CA ILE A 141 24.39 5.21 0.36
C ILE A 141 25.22 3.93 0.41
N ARG A 142 25.31 3.34 1.59
CA ARG A 142 26.11 2.14 1.85
C ARG A 142 25.27 1.07 2.54
N VAL A 143 25.56 -0.20 2.25
CA VAL A 143 25.00 -1.33 3.00
C VAL A 143 25.55 -1.32 4.43
N SER A 144 24.67 -1.33 5.41
CA SER A 144 25.06 -1.45 6.81
C SER A 144 25.80 -2.78 7.02
N LYS A 145 26.91 -2.75 7.75
CA LYS A 145 27.52 -3.98 8.26
C LYS A 145 26.75 -4.34 9.52
N ASP A 146 26.26 -5.57 9.60
CA ASP A 146 25.87 -6.17 10.88
C ASP A 146 27.02 -6.04 11.89
#